data_AF-A0A4R8L2T0-F1
#
_entry.id   AF-A0A4R8L2T0-F1
#
_cell.length_a   1.000
_cell.length_b   1.000
_cell.length_c   1.000
_cell.angle_alpha   90.00
_cell.angle_beta   90.00
_cell.angle_gamma   90.00
#
_symmetry.space_group_name_H-M   'P 1'
#
loop_
_entity.id
_entity.type
_entity.pdbx_description
1 polymer ?
#
loop_
_entity_poly.entity_id
_entity_poly.type
_entity_poly.pdbx_seq_one_letter_code
_entity_poly.pdbx_strand_id
1 'polypeptide(L)'
;MKAIIFCTSFIKDAPSWESRYQRWLDYYEDIPINAIKKIMIDDGSPFLPPAEIINTISHSAPLASNTDKNLIIRFDNNLGRQSGADYPGWWRSFLHSVKVANELGVDKIIHIESDAYIMTPRLVNFINVIESGWNVLWSPRYRFPETAIQVICRDQFGIFEKIKDDHPDYSFPDIAERLLPFTAVHQQFKGDRYSDFTKNRWIFRSRKFNKIPIFKHVFFWETIPPDADFVTQGISRQQFVFRRNEEA
;
A
#
# COMPACT_ATOMS: atom_id res chain seq x y z
N MET A 1 4.04 15.24 14.55
CA MET A 1 3.15 14.09 14.77
C MET A 1 3.93 12.80 14.67
N LYS A 2 3.67 11.82 15.54
CA LYS A 2 4.25 10.48 15.39
C LYS A 2 3.44 9.70 14.35
N ALA A 3 4.09 8.95 13.48
CA ALA A 3 3.41 8.16 12.46
C ALA A 3 3.97 6.74 12.36
N ILE A 4 3.16 5.82 11.86
CA ILE A 4 3.66 4.58 11.24
C ILE A 4 3.45 4.66 9.74
N ILE A 5 4.33 4.00 8.98
CA ILE A 5 4.05 3.63 7.60
C ILE A 5 3.83 2.12 7.56
N PHE A 6 2.80 1.68 6.83
CA PHE A 6 2.53 0.27 6.68
C PHE A 6 2.02 -0.10 5.30
N CYS A 7 2.21 -1.38 4.95
CA CYS A 7 1.56 -2.02 3.83
C CYS A 7 0.88 -3.33 4.29
N THR A 8 -0.15 -3.75 3.58
CA THR A 8 -0.69 -5.12 3.75
C THR A 8 0.18 -6.12 2.97
N SER A 9 0.37 -7.32 3.51
CA SER A 9 1.16 -8.36 2.84
C SER A 9 0.51 -9.73 2.79
N PHE A 10 0.83 -10.44 1.71
CA PHE A 10 0.69 -11.89 1.55
C PHE A 10 1.87 -12.39 0.67
N ILE A 11 2.86 -12.98 1.32
CA ILE A 11 4.12 -13.45 0.78
C ILE A 11 4.00 -14.95 0.47
N LYS A 12 3.65 -15.24 -0.77
CA LYS A 12 3.44 -16.62 -1.24
C LYS A 12 4.72 -17.46 -1.21
N ASP A 13 5.85 -16.86 -1.58
CA ASP A 13 7.14 -17.51 -1.80
C ASP A 13 8.28 -16.47 -1.82
N ALA A 14 9.53 -16.95 -1.86
CA ALA A 14 10.72 -16.09 -1.92
C ALA A 14 10.72 -15.12 -3.11
N PRO A 15 10.35 -15.52 -4.35
CA PRO A 15 10.23 -14.56 -5.45
C PRO A 15 9.22 -13.44 -5.20
N SER A 16 8.10 -13.74 -4.54
CA SER A 16 7.10 -12.73 -4.15
C SER A 16 7.66 -11.76 -3.10
N TRP A 17 8.48 -12.26 -2.17
CA TRP A 17 9.24 -11.44 -1.22
C TRP A 17 10.18 -10.48 -1.96
N GLU A 18 11.11 -11.01 -2.75
CA GLU A 18 12.17 -10.24 -3.42
C GLU A 18 11.60 -9.16 -4.36
N SER A 19 10.59 -9.52 -5.17
CA SER A 19 10.09 -8.65 -6.24
C SER A 19 9.14 -7.55 -5.78
N ARG A 20 8.52 -7.69 -4.59
CA ARG A 20 7.49 -6.76 -4.09
C ARG A 20 7.83 -6.21 -2.72
N TYR A 21 7.88 -7.08 -1.71
CA TYR A 21 7.96 -6.65 -0.32
C TYR A 21 9.35 -6.15 0.07
N GLN A 22 10.40 -6.86 -0.34
CA GLN A 22 11.78 -6.40 -0.13
C GLN A 22 12.03 -5.10 -0.89
N ARG A 23 11.61 -5.03 -2.15
CA ARG A 23 11.68 -3.81 -2.95
C ARG A 23 10.98 -2.63 -2.28
N TRP A 24 9.80 -2.83 -1.69
CA TRP A 24 9.08 -1.80 -0.95
C TRP A 24 9.86 -1.37 0.30
N LEU A 25 10.39 -2.33 1.06
CA LEU A 25 11.18 -2.06 2.27
C LEU A 25 12.42 -1.22 1.96
N ASP A 26 13.18 -1.64 0.94
CA ASP A 26 14.40 -0.96 0.48
C ASP A 26 14.09 0.44 -0.06
N TYR A 27 13.00 0.58 -0.84
CA TYR A 27 12.62 1.87 -1.44
C TYR A 27 12.31 2.93 -0.38
N TYR A 28 11.63 2.55 0.70
CA TYR A 28 11.25 3.44 1.79
C TYR A 28 12.30 3.49 2.93
N GLU A 29 13.52 2.98 2.72
CA GLU A 29 14.63 3.14 3.68
C GLU A 29 15.07 4.60 3.80
N ASP A 30 15.29 5.26 2.68
CA ASP A 30 15.90 6.60 2.65
C ASP A 30 14.94 7.72 2.23
N ILE A 31 13.64 7.44 2.15
CA ILE A 31 12.61 8.44 1.84
C ILE A 31 12.25 9.17 3.13
N PRO A 32 12.29 10.52 3.15
CA PRO A 32 12.17 11.30 4.39
C PRO A 32 10.70 11.44 4.87
N ILE A 33 9.99 10.32 5.01
CA ILE A 33 8.68 10.25 5.66
C ILE A 33 8.90 10.15 7.17
N ASN A 34 8.25 11.03 7.95
CA ASN A 34 8.37 11.09 9.40
C ASN A 34 7.57 9.96 10.08
N ALA A 35 8.04 8.72 9.94
CA ALA A 35 7.47 7.54 10.57
C ALA A 35 8.46 6.90 11.58
N ILE A 36 7.94 6.45 12.72
CA ILE A 36 8.75 5.81 13.76
C ILE A 36 9.01 4.33 13.47
N LYS A 37 8.15 3.69 12.67
CA LYS A 37 8.20 2.27 12.29
C LYS A 37 7.64 2.06 10.89
N LYS A 38 8.20 1.05 10.20
CA LYS A 38 7.71 0.49 8.94
C LYS A 38 7.18 -0.91 9.18
N ILE A 39 5.93 -1.14 8.81
CA ILE A 39 5.20 -2.35 9.22
C ILE A 39 4.60 -3.04 7.99
N MET A 40 4.80 -4.34 7.86
CA MET A 40 4.01 -5.18 6.97
C MET A 40 2.97 -5.91 7.80
N ILE A 41 1.69 -5.66 7.58
CA ILE A 41 0.61 -6.39 8.26
C ILE A 41 0.21 -7.55 7.35
N ASP A 42 0.51 -8.77 7.82
CA ASP A 42 0.58 -9.98 7.02
C ASP A 42 -0.61 -10.91 7.24
N ASP A 43 -1.28 -11.24 6.13
CA ASP A 43 -2.47 -12.08 6.10
C ASP A 43 -2.15 -13.60 6.10
N GLY A 44 -1.28 -14.04 7.01
CA GLY A 44 -0.98 -15.46 7.19
C GLY A 44 -0.19 -16.07 6.03
N SER A 45 0.90 -15.40 5.65
CA SER A 45 1.78 -15.86 4.58
C SER A 45 2.39 -17.23 4.83
N PRO A 46 2.47 -18.11 3.80
CA PRO A 46 3.14 -19.40 3.92
C PRO A 46 4.67 -19.28 3.89
N PHE A 47 5.21 -18.17 3.37
CA PHE A 47 6.63 -17.87 3.36
C PHE A 47 6.92 -16.63 4.22
N LEU A 48 8.03 -16.66 4.94
CA LEU A 48 8.56 -15.50 5.66
C LEU A 48 10.03 -15.32 5.31
N PRO A 49 10.50 -14.07 5.18
CA PRO A 49 11.92 -13.80 5.02
C PRO A 49 12.71 -14.19 6.28
N PRO A 50 14.03 -14.38 6.16
CA PRO A 50 14.90 -14.57 7.32
C PRO A 50 14.77 -13.41 8.34
N ALA A 51 14.83 -13.74 9.63
CA ALA A 51 14.63 -12.78 10.72
C ALA A 51 15.75 -11.73 10.79
N GLU A 52 16.91 -12.02 10.21
CA GLU A 52 18.04 -11.10 10.06
C GLU A 52 17.72 -9.93 9.11
N ILE A 53 16.75 -10.10 8.21
CA ILE A 53 16.30 -9.05 7.29
C ILE A 53 15.17 -8.24 7.93
N ILE A 54 14.13 -8.92 8.42
CA ILE A 54 12.99 -8.30 9.09
C ILE A 54 12.36 -9.27 10.06
N ASN A 55 12.19 -8.83 11.31
CA ASN A 55 11.59 -9.65 12.35
C ASN A 55 10.08 -9.85 12.10
N THR A 56 9.57 -11.04 12.40
CA THR A 56 8.14 -11.36 12.33
C THR A 56 7.60 -11.64 13.72
N ILE A 57 6.50 -10.97 14.07
CA ILE A 57 5.80 -11.16 15.34
C ILE A 57 4.32 -11.49 15.09
N SER A 58 3.67 -12.09 16.08
CA SER A 58 2.23 -12.33 16.02
C SER A 58 1.44 -11.02 16.11
N HIS A 59 0.28 -10.95 15.43
CA HIS A 59 -0.71 -9.87 15.54
C HIS A 59 -1.27 -9.64 16.96
N SER A 60 -1.04 -10.58 17.88
CA SER A 60 -1.40 -10.47 19.29
C SER A 60 -0.22 -10.16 20.20
N ALA A 61 1.00 -10.12 19.67
CA ALA A 61 2.19 -9.80 20.45
C ALA A 61 2.19 -8.31 20.87
N PRO A 62 2.62 -7.98 22.10
CA PRO A 62 2.77 -6.59 22.52
C PRO A 62 3.82 -5.84 21.67
N LEU A 63 3.46 -4.68 21.15
CA LEU A 63 4.29 -3.80 20.33
C LEU A 63 5.09 -2.79 21.16
N ALA A 64 4.62 -2.45 22.37
CA ALA A 64 5.23 -1.40 23.19
C ALA A 64 6.71 -1.66 23.52
N SER A 65 7.12 -2.94 23.62
CA SER A 65 8.50 -3.36 23.90
C SER A 65 9.32 -3.68 22.66
N ASN A 66 8.72 -3.69 21.46
CA ASN A 66 9.43 -3.98 20.23
C ASN A 66 10.23 -2.75 19.76
N THR A 67 11.55 -2.89 19.66
CA THR A 67 12.45 -1.80 19.22
C THR A 67 12.77 -1.84 17.73
N ASP A 68 12.33 -2.86 17.00
CA ASP A 68 12.61 -3.00 15.57
C ASP A 68 12.01 -1.84 14.77
N LYS A 69 12.82 -1.21 13.93
CA LYS A 69 12.32 -0.16 13.02
C LYS A 69 11.40 -0.72 11.94
N ASN A 70 11.69 -1.95 11.50
CA ASN A 70 10.99 -2.67 10.45
C ASN A 70 10.47 -3.98 11.03
N LEU A 71 9.18 -4.28 10.84
CA LEU A 71 8.59 -5.53 11.33
C LEU A 71 7.47 -6.07 10.44
N ILE A 72 7.28 -7.39 10.50
CA ILE A 72 6.09 -8.07 9.99
C ILE A 72 5.19 -8.40 11.19
N ILE A 73 3.95 -7.94 11.16
CA ILE A 73 2.88 -8.33 12.11
C ILE A 73 2.01 -9.35 11.41
N ARG A 74 2.00 -10.59 11.89
CA ARG A 74 1.39 -11.71 11.17
C ARG A 74 0.18 -12.32 11.87
N PHE A 75 -0.87 -12.56 11.09
CA PHE A 75 -1.98 -13.43 11.47
C PHE A 75 -1.64 -14.91 11.28
N ASP A 76 -2.23 -15.79 12.08
CA ASP A 76 -1.90 -17.22 12.05
C ASP A 76 -2.47 -17.94 10.82
N ASN A 77 -3.65 -17.51 10.36
CA ASN A 77 -4.36 -18.05 9.21
C ASN A 77 -4.43 -17.01 8.08
N ASN A 78 -4.71 -17.47 6.86
CA ASN A 78 -4.91 -16.63 5.67
C ASN A 78 -6.41 -16.54 5.35
N LEU A 79 -6.95 -15.32 5.21
CA LEU A 79 -8.33 -15.10 4.74
C LEU A 79 -8.37 -14.88 3.22
N GLY A 80 -7.31 -14.28 2.69
CA GLY A 80 -7.05 -14.21 1.27
C GLY A 80 -7.99 -13.30 0.51
N ARG A 81 -8.10 -13.56 -0.79
CA ARG A 81 -8.97 -12.83 -1.72
C ARG A 81 -9.90 -13.82 -2.41
N GLN A 82 -11.19 -13.66 -2.16
CA GLN A 82 -12.22 -14.53 -2.72
C GLN A 82 -12.66 -14.05 -4.11
N SER A 83 -12.65 -12.73 -4.35
CA SER A 83 -12.98 -12.15 -5.66
C SER A 83 -12.32 -10.78 -5.90
N GLY A 84 -12.64 -10.14 -7.03
CA GLY A 84 -12.19 -8.78 -7.32
C GLY A 84 -12.64 -7.76 -6.28
N ALA A 85 -13.87 -7.87 -5.79
CA ALA A 85 -14.47 -6.97 -4.80
C ALA A 85 -14.44 -7.54 -3.37
N ASP A 86 -14.11 -8.83 -3.21
CA ASP A 86 -14.12 -9.51 -1.93
C ASP A 86 -12.71 -9.98 -1.54
N TYR A 87 -12.08 -9.23 -0.64
CA TYR A 87 -10.69 -9.38 -0.23
C TYR A 87 -10.52 -9.26 1.30
N PRO A 88 -11.09 -10.21 2.07
CA PRO A 88 -11.13 -10.12 3.54
C PRO A 88 -9.73 -10.05 4.16
N GLY A 89 -8.71 -10.63 3.53
CA GLY A 89 -7.34 -10.56 4.02
C GLY A 89 -6.73 -9.15 4.00
N TRP A 90 -7.03 -8.39 2.95
CA TRP A 90 -6.63 -6.98 2.88
C TRP A 90 -7.41 -6.15 3.89
N TRP A 91 -8.73 -6.35 4.00
CA TRP A 91 -9.56 -5.65 4.98
C TRP A 91 -9.10 -5.90 6.41
N ARG A 92 -8.85 -7.16 6.77
CA ARG A 92 -8.33 -7.53 8.09
C ARG A 92 -7.02 -6.82 8.38
N SER A 93 -6.07 -6.88 7.45
CA SER A 93 -4.75 -6.29 7.63
C SER A 93 -4.81 -4.77 7.71
N PHE A 94 -5.60 -4.14 6.83
CA PHE A 94 -5.82 -2.71 6.79
C PHE A 94 -6.48 -2.19 8.08
N LEU A 95 -7.58 -2.81 8.51
CA LEU A 95 -8.33 -2.44 9.72
C LEU A 95 -7.54 -2.75 11.00
N HIS A 96 -6.64 -3.73 10.99
CA HIS A 96 -5.77 -4.00 12.13
C HIS A 96 -4.77 -2.86 12.41
N SER A 97 -4.46 -2.03 11.39
CA SER A 97 -3.51 -0.93 11.53
C SER A 97 -3.91 0.09 12.60
N VAL A 98 -5.21 0.29 12.88
CA VAL A 98 -5.65 1.22 13.94
C VAL A 98 -5.33 0.70 15.34
N LYS A 99 -5.42 -0.62 15.55
CA LYS A 99 -4.98 -1.25 16.81
C LYS A 99 -3.47 -1.04 17.00
N VAL A 100 -2.68 -1.30 15.96
CA VAL A 100 -1.23 -1.11 15.95
C VAL A 100 -0.88 0.34 16.25
N ALA A 101 -1.58 1.29 15.63
CA ALA A 101 -1.35 2.71 15.82
C ALA A 101 -1.67 3.18 17.24
N ASN A 102 -2.77 2.69 17.82
CA ASN A 102 -3.14 2.99 19.21
C ASN A 102 -2.12 2.43 20.20
N GLU A 103 -1.65 1.19 20.00
CA GLU A 103 -0.68 0.56 20.88
C GLU A 103 0.68 1.27 20.85
N LEU A 104 1.09 1.77 19.69
CA LEU A 104 2.31 2.56 19.53
C LEU A 104 2.15 4.04 19.92
N GLY A 105 0.93 4.48 20.23
CA GLY A 105 0.62 5.87 20.57
C GLY A 105 0.99 6.86 19.46
N VAL A 106 0.73 6.50 18.20
CA VAL A 106 0.97 7.38 17.05
C VAL A 106 -0.28 8.19 16.68
N ASP A 107 -0.06 9.32 16.03
CA ASP A 107 -1.08 10.28 15.63
C ASP A 107 -1.50 10.12 14.17
N LYS A 108 -0.78 9.29 13.40
CA LYS A 108 -0.94 9.18 11.96
C LYS A 108 -0.60 7.75 11.48
N ILE A 109 -1.46 7.23 10.62
CA ILE A 109 -1.25 5.99 9.88
C ILE A 109 -1.03 6.36 8.42
N ILE A 110 0.11 5.93 7.85
CA ILE A 110 0.44 6.13 6.44
C ILE A 110 0.36 4.75 5.78
N HIS A 111 -0.74 4.48 5.10
CA HIS A 111 -0.88 3.27 4.28
C HIS A 111 -0.23 3.51 2.94
N ILE A 112 0.68 2.63 2.54
CA ILE A 112 1.24 2.57 1.19
C ILE A 112 1.25 1.11 0.78
N GLU A 113 0.48 0.74 -0.24
CA GLU A 113 0.47 -0.65 -0.72
C GLU A 113 1.88 -1.13 -1.12
N SER A 114 2.10 -2.43 -1.04
CA SER A 114 3.41 -3.06 -1.27
C SER A 114 3.92 -2.93 -2.71
N ASP A 115 3.10 -2.41 -3.61
CA ASP A 115 3.39 -2.03 -5.00
C ASP A 115 3.07 -0.53 -5.28
N ALA A 116 3.03 0.32 -4.26
CA ALA A 116 2.88 1.76 -4.38
C ALA A 116 4.14 2.53 -3.94
N TYR A 117 4.50 3.55 -4.72
CA TYR A 117 5.77 4.26 -4.65
C TYR A 117 5.60 5.77 -4.78
N ILE A 118 6.06 6.52 -3.78
CA ILE A 118 6.12 7.98 -3.80
C ILE A 118 7.41 8.44 -4.48
N MET A 119 7.29 9.30 -5.47
CA MET A 119 8.40 9.71 -6.33
C MET A 119 8.90 11.13 -6.08
N THR A 120 8.14 11.99 -5.38
CA THR A 120 8.48 13.43 -5.25
C THR A 120 8.59 13.94 -3.82
N PRO A 121 9.50 14.90 -3.56
CA PRO A 121 9.60 15.58 -2.27
C PRO A 121 8.30 16.31 -1.89
N ARG A 122 7.58 16.89 -2.86
CA ARG A 122 6.32 17.60 -2.58
C ARG A 122 5.24 16.69 -1.99
N LEU A 123 5.14 15.44 -2.45
CA LEU A 123 4.19 14.47 -1.89
C LEU A 123 4.64 13.99 -0.51
N VAL A 124 5.95 13.79 -0.29
CA VAL A 124 6.49 13.49 1.04
C VAL A 124 6.23 14.63 2.03
N ASN A 125 6.48 15.88 1.62
CA ASN A 125 6.22 17.05 2.44
C ASN A 125 4.73 17.12 2.83
N PHE A 126 3.84 16.94 1.87
CA PHE A 126 2.40 16.86 2.11
C PHE A 126 2.03 15.79 3.14
N ILE A 127 2.53 14.56 3.00
CA ILE A 127 2.29 13.46 3.96
C ILE A 127 2.82 13.81 5.35
N ASN A 128 3.97 14.48 5.44
CA ASN A 128 4.57 14.86 6.71
C ASN A 128 3.77 15.95 7.44
N VAL A 129 3.30 16.97 6.73
CA VAL A 129 2.63 18.15 7.32
C VAL A 129 1.15 17.99 7.58
N ILE A 130 0.48 16.99 6.99
CA ILE A 130 -0.97 16.83 7.19
C ILE A 130 -1.30 16.40 8.62
N GLU A 131 -2.28 17.03 9.27
CA GLU A 131 -2.54 16.80 10.70
C GLU A 131 -3.94 16.30 11.04
N SER A 132 -4.84 16.28 10.06
CA SER A 132 -6.24 15.89 10.26
C SER A 132 -6.80 15.13 9.06
N GLY A 133 -7.83 14.34 9.32
CA GLY A 133 -8.64 13.71 8.28
C GLY A 133 -8.07 12.40 7.72
N TRP A 134 -8.84 11.82 6.82
CA TRP A 134 -8.55 10.62 6.04
C TRP A 134 -8.34 11.04 4.60
N ASN A 135 -7.06 11.11 4.23
CA ASN A 135 -6.59 11.74 3.03
C ASN A 135 -6.12 10.70 2.03
N VAL A 136 -6.58 10.84 0.80
CA VAL A 136 -6.21 9.97 -0.33
C VAL A 136 -5.90 10.82 -1.55
N LEU A 137 -5.20 10.21 -2.51
CA LEU A 137 -4.88 10.86 -3.78
C LEU A 137 -6.00 10.62 -4.78
N TRP A 138 -5.98 11.32 -5.91
CA TRP A 138 -6.90 11.07 -7.01
C TRP A 138 -6.25 10.20 -8.08
N SER A 139 -6.96 9.21 -8.60
CA SER A 139 -6.57 8.51 -9.83
C SER A 139 -7.37 9.08 -11.01
N PRO A 140 -6.72 9.83 -11.94
CA PRO A 140 -7.42 10.46 -13.06
C PRO A 140 -8.08 9.47 -14.01
N ARG A 141 -7.43 8.34 -14.31
CA ARG A 141 -7.97 7.36 -15.27
C ARG A 141 -9.24 6.69 -14.79
N TYR A 142 -9.26 6.31 -13.52
CA TYR A 142 -10.38 5.59 -12.93
C TYR A 142 -11.44 6.51 -12.35
N ARG A 143 -11.13 7.80 -12.20
CA ARG A 143 -12.02 8.84 -11.70
C ARG A 143 -12.55 8.50 -10.30
N PHE A 144 -11.65 8.07 -9.43
CA PHE A 144 -11.96 7.71 -8.04
C PHE A 144 -10.79 8.05 -7.10
N PRO A 145 -11.02 8.01 -5.78
CA PRO A 145 -9.96 8.13 -4.81
C PRO A 145 -8.99 6.94 -4.90
N GLU A 146 -7.69 7.21 -4.92
CA GLU A 146 -6.64 6.19 -4.95
C GLU A 146 -6.31 5.73 -3.53
N THR A 147 -6.71 4.50 -3.20
CA THR A 147 -6.56 3.86 -1.88
C THR A 147 -5.18 3.25 -1.64
N ALA A 148 -4.33 3.13 -2.66
CA ALA A 148 -3.02 2.53 -2.47
C ALA A 148 -2.05 3.44 -1.69
N ILE A 149 -2.36 4.74 -1.55
CA ILE A 149 -1.66 5.67 -0.65
C ILE A 149 -2.71 6.43 0.16
N GLN A 150 -2.70 6.23 1.48
CA GLN A 150 -3.65 6.89 2.39
C GLN A 150 -2.93 7.46 3.61
N VAL A 151 -3.35 8.63 4.06
CA VAL A 151 -2.89 9.24 5.32
C VAL A 151 -4.08 9.46 6.23
N ILE A 152 -4.12 8.71 7.33
CA ILE A 152 -5.23 8.68 8.28
C ILE A 152 -4.72 9.28 9.58
N CYS A 153 -5.27 10.43 9.95
CA CYS A 153 -4.86 11.16 11.16
C CYS A 153 -5.69 10.72 12.38
N ARG A 154 -5.21 11.06 13.57
CA ARG A 154 -5.75 10.65 14.88
C ARG A 154 -7.24 10.91 15.03
N ASP A 155 -7.73 12.02 14.49
CA ASP A 155 -9.14 12.43 14.52
C ASP A 155 -10.06 11.44 13.78
N GLN A 156 -9.52 10.60 12.90
CA GLN A 156 -10.27 9.60 12.13
C GLN A 156 -10.18 8.18 12.71
N PHE A 157 -9.37 7.94 13.74
CA PHE A 157 -9.17 6.59 14.28
C PHE A 157 -10.48 5.99 14.81
N GLY A 158 -11.33 6.78 15.45
CA GLY A 158 -12.63 6.28 15.95
C GLY A 158 -13.58 5.83 14.84
N ILE A 159 -13.57 6.51 13.68
CA ILE A 159 -14.34 6.07 12.50
C ILE A 159 -13.72 4.78 11.93
N PHE A 160 -12.39 4.70 11.91
CA PHE A 160 -11.67 3.53 11.42
C PHE A 160 -11.94 2.28 12.28
N GLU A 161 -11.94 2.44 13.62
CA GLU A 161 -12.34 1.40 14.58
C GLU A 161 -13.80 1.00 14.39
N LYS A 162 -14.70 1.97 14.21
CA LYS A 162 -16.11 1.69 13.96
C LYS A 162 -16.31 0.84 12.71
N ILE A 163 -15.61 1.11 11.60
CA ILE A 163 -15.69 0.27 10.38
C ILE A 163 -15.27 -1.17 10.70
N LYS A 164 -14.20 -1.34 11.48
CA LYS A 164 -13.73 -2.67 11.89
C LYS A 164 -14.78 -3.41 12.71
N ASP A 165 -15.42 -2.72 13.64
CA ASP A 165 -16.39 -3.33 14.56
C ASP A 165 -17.76 -3.60 13.90
N ASP A 166 -18.16 -2.77 12.94
CA ASP A 166 -19.38 -2.96 12.14
C ASP A 166 -19.25 -4.12 11.12
N HIS A 167 -18.01 -4.53 10.78
CA HIS A 167 -17.71 -5.58 9.78
C HIS A 167 -16.77 -6.68 10.33
N PRO A 168 -17.19 -7.48 11.33
CA PRO A 168 -16.33 -8.47 12.00
C PRO A 168 -15.90 -9.64 11.10
N ASP A 169 -16.61 -9.88 10.00
CA ASP A 169 -16.30 -10.90 9.00
C ASP A 169 -15.39 -10.40 7.88
N TYR A 170 -15.03 -9.10 7.89
CA TYR A 170 -14.29 -8.42 6.84
C TYR A 170 -14.96 -8.51 5.45
N SER A 171 -16.28 -8.71 5.42
CA SER A 171 -17.08 -8.72 4.19
C SER A 171 -17.64 -7.32 3.94
N PHE A 172 -17.41 -6.83 2.72
CA PHE A 172 -17.81 -5.50 2.30
C PHE A 172 -18.56 -5.58 0.97
N PRO A 173 -19.60 -4.74 0.78
CA PRO A 173 -20.49 -4.84 -0.39
C PRO A 173 -19.91 -4.24 -1.68
N ASP A 174 -18.82 -3.48 -1.60
CA ASP A 174 -18.19 -2.79 -2.72
C ASP A 174 -16.68 -2.62 -2.46
N ILE A 175 -15.97 -1.98 -3.39
CA ILE A 175 -14.54 -1.69 -3.29
C ILE A 175 -14.26 -0.57 -2.27
N ALA A 176 -13.04 -0.57 -1.74
CA ALA A 176 -12.61 0.35 -0.68
C ALA A 176 -12.76 1.82 -1.08
N GLU A 177 -12.52 2.14 -2.35
CA GLU A 177 -12.61 3.48 -2.95
C GLU A 177 -14.01 4.09 -2.87
N ARG A 178 -15.05 3.26 -2.65
CA ARG A 178 -16.45 3.70 -2.52
C ARG A 178 -17.00 3.62 -1.10
N LEU A 179 -16.33 2.87 -0.22
CA LEU A 179 -16.81 2.56 1.11
C LEU A 179 -16.09 3.33 2.21
N LEU A 180 -14.81 3.62 2.02
CA LEU A 180 -14.02 4.30 3.03
C LEU A 180 -14.44 5.78 3.13
N PRO A 181 -14.60 6.31 4.35
CA PRO A 181 -15.12 7.66 4.58
C PRO A 181 -14.00 8.71 4.45
N PHE A 182 -13.48 8.88 3.23
CA PHE A 182 -12.43 9.88 2.98
C PHE A 182 -12.95 11.28 3.28
N THR A 183 -12.17 12.04 4.06
CA THR A 183 -12.50 13.44 4.35
C THR A 183 -11.94 14.38 3.29
N ALA A 184 -10.89 13.98 2.58
CA ALA A 184 -10.29 14.75 1.50
C ALA A 184 -9.66 13.86 0.42
N VAL A 185 -9.85 14.28 -0.83
CA VAL A 185 -9.30 13.64 -2.03
C VAL A 185 -8.46 14.67 -2.80
N HIS A 186 -7.16 14.43 -2.89
CA HIS A 186 -6.17 15.39 -3.36
C HIS A 186 -5.86 15.18 -4.85
N GLN A 187 -6.33 16.10 -5.69
CA GLN A 187 -6.18 16.03 -7.17
C GLN A 187 -4.91 16.70 -7.71
N GLN A 188 -4.18 17.42 -6.87
CA GLN A 188 -2.98 18.17 -7.25
C GLN A 188 -1.73 17.29 -7.49
N PHE A 189 -1.77 16.02 -7.09
CA PHE A 189 -0.68 15.06 -7.27
C PHE A 189 -0.93 14.19 -8.51
N LYS A 190 0.10 14.02 -9.33
CA LYS A 190 0.08 13.25 -10.57
C LYS A 190 0.49 11.81 -10.29
N GLY A 191 -0.37 10.86 -10.60
CA GLY A 191 -0.07 9.45 -10.45
C GLY A 191 -1.29 8.59 -10.76
N ASP A 192 -1.06 7.29 -10.96
CA ASP A 192 -2.12 6.35 -11.30
C ASP A 192 -1.65 4.89 -11.11
N ARG A 193 -2.55 3.93 -11.41
CA ARG A 193 -2.31 2.48 -11.40
C ARG A 193 -1.64 2.02 -12.69
N TYR A 194 -0.32 2.19 -12.79
CA TYR A 194 0.40 2.04 -14.05
C TYR A 194 0.46 0.61 -14.60
N SER A 195 0.34 -0.44 -13.77
CA SER A 195 0.29 -1.81 -14.32
C SER A 195 -1.04 -2.18 -14.95
N ASP A 196 -2.15 -1.56 -14.54
CA ASP A 196 -3.45 -1.84 -15.13
C ASP A 196 -3.57 -1.30 -16.57
N PHE A 197 -2.67 -0.40 -16.96
CA PHE A 197 -2.58 0.11 -18.33
C PHE A 197 -2.33 -1.01 -19.36
N THR A 198 -1.84 -2.16 -18.90
CA THR A 198 -1.60 -3.36 -19.70
C THR A 198 -2.84 -4.20 -19.97
N LYS A 199 -3.88 -4.06 -19.14
CA LYS A 199 -5.12 -4.84 -19.25
C LYS A 199 -6.06 -4.31 -20.35
N ASN A 200 -5.79 -3.12 -20.90
CA ASN A 200 -6.51 -2.57 -22.06
C ASN A 200 -6.04 -3.22 -23.39
N ARG A 201 -6.13 -4.56 -23.49
CA ARG A 201 -6.09 -5.27 -24.78
C ARG A 201 -7.46 -5.17 -25.45
N TRP A 202 -7.86 -4.00 -25.94
CA TRP A 202 -9.15 -3.84 -26.64
C TRP A 202 -9.21 -4.65 -27.95
N ILE A 203 -8.07 -5.07 -28.51
CA ILE A 203 -8.00 -5.72 -29.83
C ILE A 203 -7.43 -7.16 -29.80
N PHE A 204 -6.89 -7.64 -28.67
CA PHE A 204 -6.16 -8.92 -28.60
C PHE A 204 -6.43 -9.73 -27.32
N ARG A 205 -7.71 -9.98 -27.01
CA ARG A 205 -8.14 -10.77 -25.82
C ARG A 205 -7.85 -12.28 -25.91
N SER A 206 -7.46 -12.81 -27.06
CA SER A 206 -7.26 -14.26 -27.23
C SER A 206 -5.94 -14.76 -26.63
N ARG A 207 -6.00 -15.85 -25.85
CA ARG A 207 -4.83 -16.58 -25.31
C ARG A 207 -3.83 -17.03 -26.39
N LYS A 208 -4.24 -17.10 -27.66
CA LYS A 208 -3.38 -17.48 -28.80
C LYS A 208 -2.26 -16.48 -29.06
N PHE A 209 -2.46 -15.20 -28.73
CA PHE A 209 -1.46 -14.14 -28.96
C PHE A 209 -0.31 -14.14 -27.93
N ASN A 210 -0.45 -14.83 -26.80
CA ASN A 210 0.61 -14.96 -25.80
C ASN A 210 1.80 -15.83 -26.28
N LYS A 211 1.63 -16.57 -27.39
CA LYS A 211 2.70 -17.37 -28.02
C LYS A 211 3.57 -16.55 -28.99
N ILE A 212 3.19 -15.31 -29.32
CA ILE A 212 3.92 -14.46 -30.27
C ILE A 212 4.92 -13.58 -29.48
N PRO A 213 6.24 -13.67 -29.75
CA PRO A 213 7.28 -12.97 -28.98
C PRO A 213 7.15 -11.44 -28.96
N ILE A 214 6.62 -10.83 -30.02
CA ILE A 214 6.42 -9.37 -30.13
C ILE A 214 5.43 -8.84 -29.08
N PHE A 215 4.43 -9.64 -28.68
CA PHE A 215 3.48 -9.26 -27.63
C PHE A 215 4.03 -9.48 -26.20
N LYS A 216 5.24 -10.04 -26.07
CA LYS A 216 5.96 -10.19 -24.79
C LYS A 216 6.90 -9.02 -24.50
N HIS A 217 7.25 -8.22 -25.51
CA HIS A 217 8.23 -7.15 -25.40
C HIS A 217 7.56 -5.77 -25.60
N VAL A 218 7.56 -4.98 -24.54
CA VAL A 218 7.49 -3.49 -24.53
C VAL A 218 6.15 -2.81 -24.88
N PHE A 219 5.28 -3.36 -25.71
CA PHE A 219 4.16 -2.59 -26.30
C PHE A 219 2.93 -2.25 -25.42
N PHE A 220 2.83 -2.73 -24.18
CA PHE A 220 1.58 -2.61 -23.39
C PHE A 220 1.73 -1.85 -22.07
N TRP A 221 2.89 -1.25 -21.79
CA TRP A 221 3.16 -0.59 -20.52
C TRP A 221 3.22 0.91 -20.78
N GLU A 222 2.35 1.68 -20.14
CA GLU A 222 2.51 3.13 -20.14
C GLU A 222 3.77 3.47 -19.36
N THR A 223 4.60 4.32 -19.95
CA THR A 223 5.74 4.91 -19.27
C THR A 223 5.22 5.78 -18.13
N ILE A 224 5.80 5.62 -16.94
CA ILE A 224 5.52 6.51 -15.83
C ILE A 224 5.95 7.92 -16.27
N PRO A 225 5.05 8.91 -16.25
CA PRO A 225 5.38 10.29 -16.60
C PRO A 225 6.56 10.80 -15.78
N PRO A 226 7.47 11.57 -16.40
CA PRO A 226 8.64 12.11 -15.69
C PRO A 226 8.26 13.01 -14.51
N ASP A 227 7.07 13.59 -14.55
CA ASP A 227 6.49 14.48 -13.54
C ASP A 227 5.48 13.77 -12.61
N ALA A 228 5.42 12.43 -12.62
CA ALA A 228 4.54 11.67 -11.72
C ALA A 228 5.04 11.76 -10.26
N ASP A 229 4.17 12.14 -9.34
CA ASP A 229 4.39 12.16 -7.89
C ASP A 229 4.35 10.80 -7.24
N PHE A 230 3.57 9.90 -7.82
CA PHE A 230 3.41 8.56 -7.30
C PHE A 230 3.07 7.56 -8.40
N VAL A 231 3.33 6.30 -8.09
CA VAL A 231 3.02 5.13 -8.89
C VAL A 231 2.31 4.14 -8.00
N THR A 232 1.13 3.66 -8.41
CA THR A 232 0.46 2.54 -7.75
C THR A 232 0.46 1.34 -8.69
N GLN A 233 0.46 0.15 -8.11
CA GLN A 233 0.66 -1.11 -8.84
C GLN A 233 1.94 -1.10 -9.71
N GLY A 234 3.04 -0.56 -9.19
CA GLY A 234 4.33 -0.56 -9.85
C GLY A 234 4.92 -1.98 -9.92
N ILE A 235 5.30 -2.43 -11.11
CA ILE A 235 5.90 -3.76 -11.30
C ILE A 235 7.43 -3.70 -11.33
N SER A 236 8.10 -4.83 -11.05
CA SER A 236 9.57 -4.93 -10.99
C SER A 236 10.31 -4.48 -12.25
N ARG A 237 9.64 -4.51 -13.41
CA ARG A 237 10.21 -4.10 -14.70
C ARG A 237 10.12 -2.59 -14.96
N GLN A 238 9.29 -1.86 -14.20
CA GLN A 238 9.19 -0.40 -14.30
C GLN A 238 10.30 0.22 -13.46
N GLN A 239 11.05 1.12 -14.08
CA GLN A 239 12.10 1.90 -13.42
C GLN A 239 11.51 3.23 -12.95
N PHE A 240 11.63 3.50 -11.66
CA PHE A 240 11.27 4.76 -11.05
C PHE A 240 12.16 4.98 -9.82
N VAL A 241 12.47 6.24 -9.55
CA VAL A 241 13.34 6.66 -8.45
C VAL A 241 12.72 7.85 -7.74
N PHE A 242 13.02 7.99 -6.45
CA PHE A 242 12.64 9.16 -5.69
C PHE A 242 13.50 10.37 -6.11
N ARG A 243 12.85 11.46 -6.52
CA ARG A 243 13.50 12.65 -7.10
C ARG A 243 13.87 13.67 -6.02
N ARG A 244 14.96 13.42 -5.30
CA ARG A 244 15.40 14.24 -4.15
C ARG A 244 15.55 15.75 -4.43
N ASN A 245 15.86 16.14 -5.67
CA ASN A 245 16.25 17.50 -6.03
C ASN A 245 15.16 18.30 -6.77
N GLU A 246 13.92 17.83 -6.78
CA GLU A 246 12.81 18.60 -7.36
C GLU A 246 12.47 19.74 -6.39
N GLU A 247 12.67 21.00 -6.82
CA GLU A 247 12.23 22.18 -6.08
C GLU A 247 10.71 22.12 -5.91
N ALA A 248 10.26 22.32 -4.67
CA ALA A 248 8.85 22.22 -4.27
C ALA A 248 7.99 23.35 -4.85
#